data_AF-A0A936EDG4-F1
#
_entry.id   AF-A0A936EDG4-F1
#
_cell.length_a   1.000
_cell.length_b   1.000
_cell.length_c   1.000
_cell.angle_alpha   90.00
_cell.angle_beta   90.00
_cell.angle_gamma   90.00
#
_symmetry.space_group_name_H-M   'P 1'
#
loop_
_entity.id
_entity.type
_entity.pdbx_description
1 polymer ?
#
loop_
_entity_poly.entity_id
_entity_poly.type
_entity_poly.pdbx_seq_one_letter_code
_entity_poly.pdbx_strand_id
1 'polypeptide(L)'
;MSALSCAAHGRANGRSARLTVARVRAGDPAYVEFRQRPSRQLLPGHMYVVFGRLDKTGEPLTRHFIGLDPQHYLRDAHLSADHSVRAEVTPSGKDCTFPVANAYRVSLTAMQYKRLLAKAKAALARPPRWSLRYNCHNFAAELGSVAGLKPGGNGVVPSVVYFWSFIRANEQTR
;
A
#
# COMPACT_ATOMS: atom_id res chain seq x y z
N MET A 1 9.06 -13.46 -0.11
CA MET A 1 8.77 -12.33 0.80
C MET A 1 9.96 -11.39 0.97
N SER A 2 11.21 -11.88 0.89
CA SER A 2 12.43 -11.05 1.03
C SER A 2 12.49 -9.86 0.05
N ALA A 3 11.94 -10.03 -1.16
CA ALA A 3 11.81 -8.96 -2.16
C ALA A 3 10.89 -7.79 -1.75
N LEU A 4 10.06 -7.98 -0.72
CA LEU A 4 9.21 -6.93 -0.14
C LEU A 4 9.85 -6.27 1.09
N SER A 5 11.13 -6.53 1.35
CA SER A 5 11.88 -5.82 2.38
C SER A 5 12.50 -4.56 1.80
N CYS A 6 12.81 -3.59 2.66
CA CYS A 6 13.54 -2.39 2.28
C CYS A 6 15.07 -2.56 2.42
N ALA A 7 15.56 -3.80 2.50
CA ALA A 7 16.98 -4.09 2.75
C ALA A 7 17.87 -3.61 1.60
N ALA A 8 17.41 -3.76 0.35
CA ALA A 8 18.10 -3.23 -0.84
C ALA A 8 18.26 -1.70 -0.82
N HIS A 9 17.48 -1.00 0.01
CA HIS A 9 17.48 0.46 0.15
C HIS A 9 18.15 0.92 1.47
N GLY A 10 18.97 0.05 2.09
CA GLY A 10 19.74 0.37 3.29
C GLY A 10 18.93 0.44 4.59
N ARG A 11 17.64 0.09 4.57
CA ARG A 11 16.76 0.08 5.75
C ARG A 11 15.82 -1.11 5.72
N ALA A 12 16.27 -2.29 6.15
CA ALA A 12 15.48 -3.54 6.05
C ALA A 12 14.01 -3.42 6.49
N ASN A 13 13.76 -2.70 7.59
CA ASN A 13 12.42 -2.48 8.15
C ASN A 13 11.73 -1.19 7.66
N GLY A 14 12.33 -0.46 6.71
CA GLY A 14 11.88 0.84 6.24
C GLY A 14 11.74 1.86 7.38
N ARG A 15 10.98 2.93 7.12
CA ARG A 15 10.63 3.95 8.13
C ARG A 15 9.38 3.54 8.90
N SER A 16 9.32 3.81 10.20
CA SER A 16 8.05 3.79 10.95
C SER A 16 7.14 4.95 10.54
N ALA A 17 5.82 4.78 10.66
CA ALA A 17 4.84 5.82 10.37
C ALA A 17 4.02 6.13 11.62
N ARG A 18 3.74 7.42 11.85
CA ARG A 18 2.68 7.82 12.79
C ARG A 18 1.33 7.48 12.14
N LEU A 19 0.48 6.76 12.87
CA LEU A 19 -0.84 6.41 12.36
C LEU A 19 -1.75 7.65 12.38
N THR A 20 -2.36 7.92 11.22
CA THR A 20 -3.45 8.88 11.07
C THR A 20 -4.75 8.29 11.60
N VAL A 21 -5.02 7.03 11.24
CA VAL A 21 -6.18 6.26 11.69
C VAL A 21 -5.73 4.83 11.98
N ALA A 22 -6.31 4.23 13.01
CA ALA A 22 -5.99 2.87 13.42
C ALA A 22 -7.26 2.11 13.79
N ARG A 23 -7.48 0.97 13.14
CA ARG A 23 -8.50 -0.03 13.49
C ARG A 23 -7.82 -1.29 13.97
N VAL A 24 -7.22 -1.20 15.16
CA VAL A 24 -6.48 -2.29 15.79
C VAL A 24 -7.40 -3.03 16.77
N ARG A 25 -7.41 -4.35 16.69
CA ARG A 25 -8.08 -5.23 17.64
C ARG A 25 -7.04 -6.02 18.41
N ALA A 26 -7.12 -5.99 19.74
CA ALA A 26 -6.24 -6.78 20.59
C ALA A 26 -6.37 -8.28 20.25
N GLY A 27 -5.24 -8.98 20.22
CA GLY A 27 -5.18 -10.41 19.91
C GLY A 27 -5.11 -10.77 18.42
N ASP A 28 -5.36 -9.84 17.50
CA ASP A 28 -5.13 -10.09 16.07
C ASP A 28 -3.63 -10.23 15.78
N PRO A 29 -3.19 -11.28 15.06
CA PRO A 29 -1.77 -11.64 14.93
C PRO A 29 -1.03 -10.86 13.84
N ALA A 30 -1.71 -10.00 13.10
CA ALA A 30 -1.16 -9.38 11.89
C ALA A 30 -1.85 -8.05 11.57
N TYR A 31 -1.31 -7.33 10.60
CA TYR A 31 -1.86 -6.06 10.16
C TYR A 31 -1.64 -5.80 8.68
N VAL A 32 -2.43 -4.86 8.16
CA VAL A 32 -2.19 -4.15 6.90
C VAL A 32 -2.25 -2.64 7.19
N GLU A 33 -1.31 -1.90 6.62
CA GLU A 33 -1.15 -0.47 6.81
C GLU A 33 -1.00 0.20 5.45
N PHE A 34 -1.92 1.10 5.15
CA PHE A 34 -1.89 1.91 3.94
C PHE A 34 -1.15 3.19 4.26
N ARG A 35 -0.10 3.47 3.49
CA ARG A 35 0.71 4.68 3.67
C ARG A 35 0.60 5.55 2.45
N GLN A 36 0.56 6.85 2.69
CA GLN A 36 0.64 7.86 1.65
C GLN A 36 1.87 8.73 1.91
N ARG A 37 2.69 8.91 0.88
CA ARG A 37 3.82 9.85 0.87
C ARG A 37 3.69 10.86 -0.27
N PRO A 38 4.27 12.06 -0.15
CA PRO A 38 4.36 12.97 -1.29
C PRO A 38 5.25 12.38 -2.39
N SER A 39 4.89 12.69 -3.63
CA SER A 39 5.62 12.33 -4.83
C SER A 39 5.34 13.41 -5.86
N ARG A 40 6.38 13.94 -6.50
CA ARG A 40 6.23 14.85 -7.66
C ARG A 40 6.06 14.09 -8.97
N GLN A 41 6.34 12.78 -8.96
CA GLN A 41 6.33 11.93 -10.14
C GLN A 41 4.95 11.32 -10.29
N LEU A 42 4.47 10.56 -9.31
CA LEU A 42 3.16 9.92 -9.39
C LEU A 42 2.08 10.89 -8.89
N LEU A 43 0.93 10.95 -9.60
CA LEU A 43 -0.30 11.69 -9.26
C LEU A 43 -0.26 12.25 -7.84
N PRO A 44 -0.12 13.57 -7.61
CA PRO A 44 0.62 14.15 -6.49
C PRO A 44 0.59 13.28 -5.23
N GLY A 45 1.66 12.50 -5.04
CA GLY A 45 1.76 11.49 -3.99
C GLY A 45 1.86 10.04 -4.48
N HIS A 46 2.04 9.13 -3.54
CA HIS A 46 2.02 7.70 -3.79
C HIS A 46 1.41 6.99 -2.58
N MET A 47 0.51 6.04 -2.84
CA MET A 47 -0.10 5.18 -1.83
C MET A 47 0.46 3.76 -1.97
N TYR A 48 0.96 3.21 -0.88
CA TYR A 48 1.53 1.86 -0.83
C TYR A 48 1.09 1.14 0.44
N VAL A 49 1.34 -0.16 0.49
CA VAL A 49 0.91 -1.04 1.58
C VAL A 49 2.11 -1.57 2.34
N VAL A 50 2.03 -1.51 3.66
CA VAL A 50 2.95 -2.16 4.60
C VAL A 50 2.17 -3.17 5.42
N PHE A 51 2.64 -4.41 5.51
CA PHE A 51 1.94 -5.45 6.24
C PHE A 51 2.91 -6.40 6.92
N GLY A 52 2.43 -7.11 7.94
CA GLY A 52 3.29 -7.98 8.73
C GLY A 52 2.60 -8.58 9.93
N ARG A 53 3.41 -9.13 10.82
CA ARG A 53 2.98 -9.72 12.09
C ARG A 53 2.94 -8.64 13.17
N LEU A 54 1.98 -8.79 14.08
CA LEU A 54 1.91 -8.01 15.31
C LEU A 54 2.45 -8.84 16.48
N ASP A 55 2.99 -8.17 17.49
CA ASP A 55 3.22 -8.77 18.79
C ASP A 55 1.93 -8.76 19.64
N LYS A 56 2.06 -9.14 20.92
CA LYS A 56 0.94 -9.19 21.87
C LYS A 56 0.39 -7.80 22.22
N THR A 57 1.16 -6.73 22.04
CA THR A 57 0.71 -5.35 22.33
C THR A 57 0.10 -4.67 21.10
N GLY A 58 0.14 -5.34 19.94
CA GLY A 58 -0.38 -4.79 18.68
C GLY A 58 0.66 -3.97 17.92
N GLU A 59 1.94 -4.09 18.26
CA GLU A 59 3.04 -3.43 17.57
C GLU A 59 3.61 -4.30 16.43
N PRO A 60 4.06 -3.70 15.31
CA PRO A 60 4.62 -4.44 14.19
C PRO A 60 5.94 -5.16 14.53
N LEU A 61 5.92 -6.49 14.50
CA LEU A 61 7.11 -7.35 14.58
C LEU A 61 7.84 -7.44 13.24
N THR A 62 7.08 -7.53 12.14
CA THR A 62 7.64 -7.63 10.79
C THR A 62 7.02 -6.59 9.89
N ARG A 63 7.76 -6.18 8.85
CA ARG A 63 7.31 -5.22 7.84
C ARG A 63 7.65 -5.72 6.45
N HIS A 64 6.63 -5.83 5.60
CA HIS A 64 6.76 -6.04 4.17
C HIS A 64 6.08 -4.89 3.45
N PHE A 65 6.74 -4.37 2.41
CA PHE A 65 6.34 -3.19 1.67
C PHE A 65 5.99 -3.60 0.24
N ILE A 66 4.84 -3.17 -0.24
CA ILE A 66 4.36 -3.48 -1.59
C ILE A 66 3.55 -2.28 -2.10
N GLY A 67 3.76 -1.87 -3.33
CA GLY A 67 3.09 -0.72 -3.94
C GLY A 67 3.18 -0.84 -5.45
N LEU A 68 2.19 -0.31 -6.18
CA LEU A 68 2.20 -0.42 -7.64
C LEU A 68 2.78 0.84 -8.26
N ASP A 69 3.99 0.71 -8.79
CA ASP A 69 4.67 1.77 -9.52
C ASP A 69 4.77 1.41 -11.02
N PRO A 70 4.53 2.35 -11.94
CA PRO A 70 4.79 2.14 -13.36
C PRO A 70 6.30 1.96 -13.57
N GLN A 71 6.64 0.92 -14.31
CA GLN A 71 8.03 0.63 -14.68
C GLN A 71 8.52 1.74 -15.61
N HIS A 72 9.72 2.29 -15.36
CA HIS A 72 10.32 3.36 -16.17
C HIS A 72 9.49 4.66 -16.32
N TYR A 73 8.75 5.08 -15.28
CA TYR A 73 7.91 6.29 -15.25
C TYR A 73 8.45 7.54 -15.98
N LEU A 74 9.77 7.80 -15.92
CA LEU A 74 10.39 8.97 -16.54
C LEU A 74 10.66 8.85 -18.06
N ARG A 75 10.54 7.64 -18.63
CA ARG A 75 10.71 7.41 -20.08
C ARG A 75 9.38 7.35 -20.83
N ASP A 76 8.30 7.01 -20.14
CA ASP A 76 6.97 6.87 -20.73
C ASP A 76 6.21 8.21 -20.65
N ALA A 77 6.51 9.13 -21.55
CA ALA A 77 5.95 10.49 -21.58
C ALA A 77 4.42 10.58 -21.84
N HIS A 78 3.72 9.45 -21.98
CA HIS A 78 2.31 9.40 -22.39
C HIS A 78 1.47 8.44 -21.52
N LEU A 79 1.41 8.70 -20.22
CA LEU A 79 0.48 8.02 -19.33
C LEU A 79 -0.94 8.53 -19.59
N SER A 80 -1.64 7.91 -20.55
CA SER A 80 -3.05 8.16 -20.83
C SER A 80 -3.95 7.14 -20.11
N ALA A 81 -5.26 7.39 -20.06
CA ALA A 81 -6.21 6.52 -19.37
C ALA A 81 -6.30 5.11 -19.96
N ASP A 82 -6.05 5.00 -21.27
CA ASP A 82 -6.22 3.77 -22.04
C ASP A 82 -4.88 3.09 -22.35
N HIS A 83 -3.76 3.77 -22.07
CA HIS A 83 -2.43 3.18 -22.17
C HIS A 83 -2.05 2.56 -20.83
N SER A 84 -1.96 1.24 -20.80
CA SER A 84 -1.41 0.51 -19.66
C SER A 84 0.06 0.19 -19.89
N VAL A 85 0.90 0.37 -18.88
CA VAL A 85 2.34 0.06 -18.91
C VAL A 85 2.67 -1.08 -17.96
N ARG A 86 3.88 -1.63 -18.07
CA ARG A 86 4.39 -2.58 -17.08
C ARG A 86 4.53 -1.88 -15.73
N ALA A 87 4.44 -2.64 -14.65
CA ALA A 87 4.56 -2.12 -13.30
C ALA A 87 5.51 -2.96 -12.47
N GLU A 88 6.07 -2.34 -11.45
CA GLU A 88 6.80 -3.00 -10.38
C GLU A 88 5.95 -2.97 -9.10
N VAL A 89 6.04 -4.04 -8.32
CA VAL A 89 5.31 -4.17 -7.04
C VAL A 89 6.23 -4.14 -5.82
N THR A 90 7.55 -4.27 -6.04
CA THR A 90 8.57 -4.18 -5.00
C THR A 90 8.72 -2.73 -4.52
N PRO A 91 9.10 -2.52 -3.25
CA PRO A 91 9.16 -1.18 -2.71
C PRO A 91 10.22 -0.34 -3.41
N SER A 92 9.86 0.90 -3.77
CA SER A 92 10.82 1.89 -4.22
C SER A 92 11.67 2.37 -3.04
N GLY A 93 12.86 2.92 -3.33
CA GLY A 93 13.68 3.54 -2.29
C GLY A 93 12.96 4.66 -1.53
N LYS A 94 12.02 5.36 -2.20
CA LYS A 94 11.19 6.39 -1.58
C LYS A 94 10.15 5.81 -0.62
N ASP A 95 9.55 4.66 -0.91
CA ASP A 95 8.62 4.00 0.03
C ASP A 95 9.32 3.57 1.31
N CYS A 96 10.61 3.24 1.20
CA CYS A 96 11.44 2.84 2.32
C CYS A 96 11.97 4.00 3.17
N THR A 97 12.20 5.17 2.58
CA THR A 97 13.00 6.25 3.19
C THR A 97 12.26 7.56 3.40
N PHE A 98 11.32 7.92 2.52
CA PHE A 98 10.63 9.20 2.60
C PHE A 98 9.72 9.28 3.84
N PRO A 99 9.52 10.48 4.40
CA PRO A 99 8.49 10.71 5.40
C PRO A 99 7.12 10.25 4.92
N VAL A 100 6.41 9.53 5.78
CA VAL A 100 5.01 9.13 5.56
C VAL A 100 4.14 10.30 6.00
N ALA A 101 3.30 10.79 5.09
CA ALA A 101 2.39 11.90 5.38
C ALA A 101 1.14 11.40 6.10
N ASN A 102 0.58 10.27 5.65
CA ASN A 102 -0.60 9.67 6.26
C ASN A 102 -0.46 8.14 6.32
N ALA A 103 -1.01 7.53 7.38
CA ALA A 103 -1.02 6.08 7.56
C ALA A 103 -2.33 5.58 8.17
N TYR A 104 -2.93 4.55 7.58
CA TYR A 104 -4.15 3.90 8.04
C TYR A 104 -3.87 2.43 8.29
N ARG A 105 -3.90 1.99 9.55
CA ARG A 105 -3.62 0.60 9.93
C ARG A 105 -4.88 -0.14 10.33
N VAL A 106 -4.98 -1.39 9.88
CA VAL A 106 -6.04 -2.33 10.23
C VAL A 106 -5.42 -3.63 10.71
N SER A 107 -5.84 -4.13 11.87
CA SER A 107 -5.45 -5.47 12.32
C SER A 107 -6.16 -6.56 11.50
N LEU A 108 -5.49 -7.69 11.34
CA LEU A 108 -5.92 -8.81 10.54
C LEU A 108 -5.95 -10.09 11.36
N THR A 109 -7.02 -10.86 11.20
CA THR A 109 -7.05 -12.25 11.66
C THR A 109 -6.02 -13.09 10.90
N ALA A 110 -5.67 -14.27 11.42
CA ALA A 110 -4.75 -15.18 10.75
C ALA A 110 -5.21 -15.55 9.33
N MET A 111 -6.52 -15.74 9.12
CA MET A 111 -7.09 -16.06 7.81
C MET A 111 -6.98 -14.87 6.84
N GLN A 112 -7.28 -13.65 7.30
CA GLN A 112 -7.15 -12.44 6.47
C GLN A 112 -5.69 -12.22 6.07
N TYR A 113 -4.75 -12.43 7.00
CA TYR A 113 -3.33 -12.34 6.73
C TYR A 113 -2.85 -13.38 5.72
N LYS A 114 -3.31 -14.64 5.82
CA LYS A 114 -3.01 -15.68 4.83
C LYS A 114 -3.48 -15.29 3.43
N ARG A 115 -4.68 -14.69 3.31
CA ARG A 115 -5.22 -14.17 2.03
C ARG A 115 -4.39 -13.01 1.50
N LEU A 116 -3.95 -12.09 2.36
CA LEU A 116 -3.07 -10.98 1.97
C LEU A 116 -1.73 -11.49 1.44
N LEU A 117 -1.13 -12.47 2.13
CA LEU A 117 0.11 -13.12 1.68
C LEU A 117 -0.06 -13.77 0.30
N ALA A 118 -1.18 -14.42 0.05
CA ALA A 118 -1.47 -15.02 -1.26
C ALA A 118 -1.56 -13.94 -2.36
N LYS A 119 -2.28 -12.83 -2.11
CA LYS A 119 -2.35 -11.70 -3.06
C LYS A 119 -0.98 -11.08 -3.32
N ALA A 120 -0.19 -10.83 -2.27
CA ALA A 120 1.15 -10.27 -2.40
C ALA A 120 2.10 -11.18 -3.20
N LYS A 121 2.04 -12.51 -2.96
CA LYS A 121 2.81 -13.50 -3.74
C LYS A 121 2.38 -13.55 -5.20
N ALA A 122 1.07 -13.51 -5.47
CA ALA A 122 0.54 -13.49 -6.83
C ALA A 122 0.98 -12.22 -7.59
N ALA A 123 0.90 -11.06 -6.93
CA ALA A 123 1.37 -9.79 -7.50
C ALA A 123 2.88 -9.78 -7.77
N LEU A 124 3.69 -10.37 -6.89
CA LEU A 124 5.13 -10.54 -7.12
C LEU A 124 5.43 -11.43 -8.32
N ALA A 125 4.69 -12.54 -8.46
CA ALA A 125 4.90 -13.49 -9.56
C ALA A 125 4.41 -12.94 -10.90
N ARG A 126 3.33 -12.16 -10.90
CA ARG A 126 2.73 -11.54 -12.08
C ARG A 126 2.21 -10.14 -11.73
N PRO A 127 3.06 -9.11 -11.78
CA PRO A 127 2.65 -7.73 -11.50
C PRO A 127 1.48 -7.31 -12.40
N PRO A 128 0.45 -6.66 -11.85
CA PRO A 128 -0.61 -6.10 -12.67
C PRO A 128 -0.06 -4.95 -13.53
N ARG A 129 -0.72 -4.66 -14.66
CA ARG A 129 -0.34 -3.48 -15.47
C ARG A 129 -0.78 -2.21 -14.76
N TRP A 130 0.00 -1.16 -14.89
CA TRP A 130 -0.33 0.17 -14.38
C TRP A 130 -1.06 0.96 -15.46
N SER A 131 -2.13 1.67 -15.12
CA SER A 131 -2.77 2.70 -15.95
C SER A 131 -3.37 3.77 -15.04
N LEU A 132 -3.88 4.89 -15.59
CA LEU A 132 -4.60 5.85 -14.74
C LEU A 132 -5.83 5.21 -14.07
N ARG A 133 -6.49 4.24 -14.72
CA ARG A 133 -7.68 3.53 -14.18
C ARG A 133 -7.33 2.46 -13.15
N TYR A 134 -6.14 1.85 -13.26
CA TYR A 134 -5.62 0.86 -12.30
C TYR A 134 -4.20 1.24 -11.89
N ASN A 135 -4.11 1.97 -10.78
CA ASN A 135 -2.87 2.52 -10.27
C ASN A 135 -2.64 2.10 -8.80
N CYS A 136 -1.68 2.76 -8.12
CA CYS A 136 -1.34 2.51 -6.71
C CYS A 136 -2.56 2.50 -5.76
N HIS A 137 -3.59 3.31 -6.04
CA HIS A 137 -4.84 3.37 -5.29
C HIS A 137 -5.64 2.08 -5.38
N ASN A 138 -5.89 1.61 -6.60
CA ASN A 138 -6.66 0.41 -6.86
C ASN A 138 -5.95 -0.82 -6.29
N PHE A 139 -4.64 -0.91 -6.52
CA PHE A 139 -3.82 -2.00 -6.01
C PHE A 139 -3.83 -2.05 -4.48
N ALA A 140 -3.66 -0.90 -3.81
CA ALA A 140 -3.75 -0.82 -2.36
C ALA A 140 -5.14 -1.23 -1.84
N ALA A 141 -6.21 -0.73 -2.44
CA ALA A 141 -7.57 -1.10 -2.07
C ALA A 141 -7.85 -2.60 -2.27
N GLU A 142 -7.34 -3.19 -3.35
CA GLU A 142 -7.47 -4.63 -3.63
C GLU A 142 -6.77 -5.48 -2.56
N LEU A 143 -5.57 -5.07 -2.12
CA LEU A 143 -4.90 -5.73 -0.99
C LEU A 143 -5.73 -5.58 0.29
N GLY A 144 -6.28 -4.39 0.54
CA GLY A 144 -7.14 -4.11 1.70
C GLY A 144 -8.47 -4.85 1.72
N SER A 145 -8.93 -5.36 0.56
CA SER A 145 -10.20 -6.09 0.46
C SER A 145 -10.23 -7.35 1.33
N VAL A 146 -9.07 -7.93 1.70
CA VAL A 146 -9.02 -9.07 2.62
C VAL A 146 -9.56 -8.74 4.01
N ALA A 147 -9.53 -7.46 4.38
CA ALA A 147 -10.01 -6.92 5.65
C ALA A 147 -11.41 -6.31 5.54
N GLY A 148 -12.11 -6.55 4.43
CA GLY A 148 -13.42 -5.98 4.14
C GLY A 148 -13.39 -4.49 3.78
N LEU A 149 -12.21 -3.93 3.47
CA LEU A 149 -12.12 -2.52 3.10
C LEU A 149 -12.64 -2.28 1.70
N LYS A 150 -13.39 -1.19 1.53
CA LYS A 150 -13.91 -0.71 0.26
C LYS A 150 -12.92 0.28 -0.36
N PRO A 151 -12.78 0.32 -1.70
CA PRO A 151 -12.01 1.38 -2.34
C PRO A 151 -12.59 2.76 -1.98
N GLY A 152 -11.75 3.79 -2.08
CA GLY A 152 -12.23 5.17 -2.05
C GLY A 152 -13.08 5.50 -3.29
N GLY A 153 -13.43 6.77 -3.46
CA GLY A 153 -14.11 7.27 -4.67
C GLY A 153 -13.23 7.20 -5.92
N ASN A 154 -13.30 8.22 -6.77
CA ASN A 154 -12.53 8.25 -8.02
C ASN A 154 -11.03 7.98 -7.77
N GLY A 155 -10.48 6.94 -8.42
CA GLY A 155 -9.07 6.53 -8.31
C GLY A 155 -8.10 7.38 -9.13
N VAL A 156 -8.62 8.24 -10.02
CA VAL A 156 -7.85 9.15 -10.89
C VAL A 156 -7.79 10.54 -10.25
N VAL A 157 -7.23 10.60 -9.05
CA VAL A 157 -7.06 11.84 -8.27
C VAL A 157 -5.67 11.83 -7.61
N PRO A 158 -5.17 12.97 -7.10
CA PRO A 158 -3.94 12.99 -6.32
C PRO A 158 -4.01 12.02 -5.13
N SER A 159 -2.87 11.41 -4.79
CA SER A 159 -2.87 10.30 -3.82
C SER A 159 -3.35 10.67 -2.43
N VAL A 160 -3.06 11.90 -1.99
CA VAL A 160 -3.59 12.42 -0.71
C VAL A 160 -5.12 12.51 -0.73
N VAL A 161 -5.73 12.90 -1.86
CA VAL A 161 -7.19 13.00 -2.01
C VAL A 161 -7.81 11.61 -1.97
N TYR A 162 -7.23 10.65 -2.71
CA TYR A 162 -7.70 9.27 -2.67
C TYR A 162 -7.59 8.67 -1.27
N PHE A 163 -6.47 8.87 -0.59
CA PHE A 163 -6.23 8.33 0.76
C PHE A 163 -7.30 8.77 1.76
N TRP A 164 -7.67 10.05 1.78
CA TRP A 164 -8.76 10.54 2.63
C TRP A 164 -10.13 10.01 2.21
N SER A 165 -10.37 9.86 0.91
CA SER A 165 -11.60 9.20 0.44
C SER A 165 -11.65 7.73 0.85
N PHE A 166 -10.53 7.03 0.87
CA PHE A 166 -10.41 5.64 1.30
C PHE A 166 -10.68 5.51 2.80
N ILE A 167 -10.16 6.42 3.64
CA ILE A 167 -10.51 6.48 5.07
C ILE A 167 -12.02 6.69 5.24
N ARG A 168 -12.60 7.71 4.58
CA ARG A 168 -14.04 8.00 4.70
C ARG A 168 -14.92 6.80 4.36
N ALA A 169 -14.61 6.10 3.26
CA ALA A 169 -15.35 4.92 2.83
C ALA A 169 -15.34 3.76 3.85
N ASN A 170 -14.38 3.75 4.78
CA ASN A 170 -14.15 2.63 5.70
C ASN A 170 -14.36 2.96 7.18
N GLU A 171 -14.47 4.24 7.53
CA GLU A 171 -14.62 4.70 8.92
C GLU A 171 -15.94 5.45 9.20
N GLN A 172 -16.73 5.83 8.19
CA GLN A 172 -18.00 6.56 8.36
C GLN A 172 -19.17 5.75 8.96
N THR A 173 -18.90 4.62 9.62
CA THR A 173 -19.93 3.76 10.25
C THR A 173 -19.61 3.41 11.70
N ARG A 174 -19.02 4.35 12.45
CA ARG A 174 -18.88 4.24 13.89
C ARG A 174 -19.32 5.51 14.58
#